data_AF-A0A379TYE4-F1
#
_entry.id   AF-A0A379TYE4-F1
#
_cell.length_a   1.000
_cell.length_b   1.000
_cell.length_c   1.000
_cell.angle_alpha   90.00
_cell.angle_beta   90.00
_cell.angle_gamma   90.00
#
_symmetry.space_group_name_H-M   'P 1'
#
loop_
_entity.id
_entity.type
_entity.pdbx_description
1 polymer ?
#
loop_
_entity_poly.entity_id
_entity_poly.type
_entity_poly.pdbx_seq_one_letter_code
_entity_poly.pdbx_strand_id
1 'polypeptide(L)'
;MTFSRKTTVAIATFIVGVMLQEGGFVKGSQIQPESAVNTIAILLFVGTAGLLLIALWQAVTFHLNKRTHKVFVDEVDRLKAHGSKQDVTPETRRVVEDLTGYAYENLWNEPQKAESRLYRPAQVN
;
A
#
# COMPACT_ATOMS: atom_id res chain seq x y z
N MET A 1 -4.97 14.60 -3.80
CA MET A 1 -4.55 14.25 -2.42
C MET A 1 -5.67 14.44 -1.39
N THR A 2 -6.47 15.51 -1.44
CA THR A 2 -7.54 15.80 -0.45
C THR A 2 -8.82 14.98 -0.61
N PHE A 3 -9.17 14.53 -1.82
CA PHE A 3 -10.40 13.76 -2.05
C PHE A 3 -10.40 12.43 -1.30
N SER A 4 -9.40 11.56 -1.52
CA SER A 4 -9.29 10.29 -0.77
C SER A 4 -9.29 10.51 0.73
N ARG A 5 -8.51 11.50 1.23
CA ARG A 5 -8.47 11.80 2.67
C ARG A 5 -9.86 12.19 3.21
N LYS A 6 -10.60 13.06 2.53
CA LYS A 6 -11.94 13.48 2.95
C LYS A 6 -12.94 12.33 2.91
N THR A 7 -12.89 11.51 1.86
CA THR A 7 -13.78 10.35 1.71
C THR A 7 -13.54 9.33 2.82
N THR A 8 -12.28 9.01 3.15
CA THR A 8 -11.96 8.09 4.23
C THR A 8 -12.44 8.61 5.59
N VAL A 9 -12.23 9.90 5.89
CA VAL A 9 -12.71 10.50 7.15
C VAL A 9 -14.24 10.47 7.23
N ALA A 10 -14.94 10.77 6.13
CA ALA A 10 -16.40 10.74 6.10
C ALA A 10 -16.96 9.33 6.34
N ILE A 11 -16.40 8.32 5.67
CA ILE A 11 -16.80 6.92 5.85
C ILE A 11 -16.54 6.45 7.29
N ALA A 12 -15.36 6.76 7.84
CA ALA A 12 -15.02 6.41 9.22
C ALA A 12 -16.00 7.04 10.22
N THR A 13 -16.34 8.31 10.03
CA THR A 13 -17.29 9.04 10.89
C THR A 13 -18.70 8.45 10.78
N PHE A 14 -19.12 8.04 9.59
CA PHE A 14 -20.40 7.37 9.38
C PHE A 14 -20.47 6.03 10.14
N ILE A 15 -19.45 5.18 10.00
CA ILE A 15 -19.39 3.88 10.69
C ILE A 15 -19.45 4.06 12.22
N VAL A 16 -18.67 5.00 12.77
CA VAL A 16 -18.71 5.35 14.19
C VAL A 16 -20.10 5.79 14.61
N GLY A 17 -20.77 6.61 13.79
CA GLY A 17 -22.13 7.06 14.05
C GLY A 17 -23.13 5.90 14.15
N VAL A 18 -23.06 4.92 13.25
CA VAL A 18 -23.91 3.72 13.27
C VAL A 18 -23.65 2.89 14.54
N MET A 19 -22.38 2.63 14.87
CA MET A 19 -22.03 1.85 16.07
C MET A 19 -22.51 2.53 17.36
N LEU A 20 -22.44 3.85 17.44
CA LEU A 20 -22.96 4.59 18.59
C LEU A 20 -24.49 4.49 18.70
N GLN A 21 -25.21 4.55 17.56
CA GLN A 21 -26.66 4.37 17.54
C GLN A 21 -27.06 2.97 18.03
N GLU A 22 -26.35 1.93 17.59
CA GLU A 22 -26.58 0.55 18.06
C GLU A 22 -26.28 0.38 19.56
N GLY A 23 -25.27 1.11 20.08
CA GLY A 23 -24.95 1.14 21.51
C GLY A 23 -25.97 1.82 22.41
N GLY A 24 -27.04 2.39 21.84
CA GLY A 24 -28.06 3.14 22.58
C GLY A 24 -27.65 4.57 22.90
N PHE A 25 -26.74 5.17 22.12
CA PHE A 25 -26.35 6.57 22.29
C PHE A 25 -27.50 7.50 21.92
N VAL A 26 -28.06 8.18 22.92
CA VAL A 26 -29.11 9.21 22.73
C VAL A 26 -28.49 10.60 22.77
N LYS A 27 -28.50 11.30 21.63
CA LYS A 27 -28.02 12.68 21.53
C LYS A 27 -28.89 13.60 22.38
N GLY A 28 -28.27 14.31 23.34
CA GLY A 28 -28.94 15.35 24.15
C GLY A 28 -29.49 14.88 25.50
N SER A 29 -29.32 13.60 25.87
CA SER A 29 -29.64 13.14 27.24
C SER A 29 -28.48 13.46 28.19
N GLN A 30 -28.79 14.05 29.35
CA GLN A 30 -27.81 14.27 30.43
C GLN A 30 -27.42 12.97 31.15
N ILE A 31 -28.25 11.93 31.03
CA ILE A 31 -28.02 10.61 31.63
C ILE A 31 -27.93 9.61 30.49
N GLN A 32 -26.74 9.06 30.26
CA GLN A 32 -26.52 8.01 29.27
C GLN A 32 -26.70 6.64 29.93
N PRO A 33 -27.39 5.69 29.27
CA PRO A 33 -27.47 4.33 29.78
C PRO A 33 -26.08 3.69 29.83
N GLU A 34 -25.86 2.80 30.80
CA GLU A 34 -24.57 2.10 30.99
C GLU A 34 -24.11 1.38 29.71
N SER A 35 -25.06 0.86 28.92
CA SER A 35 -24.84 0.30 27.58
C SER A 35 -24.11 1.25 26.62
N ALA A 36 -24.48 2.54 26.61
CA ALA A 36 -23.87 3.53 25.72
C ALA A 36 -22.43 3.85 26.14
N VAL A 37 -22.19 3.96 27.45
CA VAL A 37 -20.85 4.18 28.00
C VAL A 37 -19.93 3.00 27.69
N ASN A 38 -20.40 1.77 27.90
CA ASN A 38 -19.64 0.57 27.57
C ASN A 38 -19.36 0.48 26.06
N THR A 39 -20.34 0.82 25.23
CA THR A 39 -20.14 0.84 23.77
C THR A 39 -19.07 1.86 23.36
N ILE A 40 -19.06 3.06 23.93
CA ILE A 40 -18.03 4.06 23.67
C ILE A 40 -16.65 3.55 24.13
N ALA A 41 -16.57 2.95 25.31
CA ALA A 41 -15.32 2.41 25.85
C ALA A 41 -14.76 1.28 24.97
N ILE A 42 -15.61 0.33 24.58
CA ILE A 42 -15.25 -0.76 23.67
C ILE A 42 -14.83 -0.19 22.31
N LEU A 43 -15.58 0.77 21.76
CA LEU A 43 -15.26 1.38 20.47
C LEU A 43 -13.90 2.09 20.51
N LEU A 44 -13.60 2.82 21.58
CA LEU A 44 -12.30 3.49 21.73
C LEU A 44 -11.17 2.49 21.90
N PHE A 45 -11.36 1.45 22.72
CA PHE A 45 -10.30 0.47 22.99
C PHE A 45 -10.09 -0.47 21.79
N VAL A 46 -11.14 -1.18 21.38
CA VAL A 46 -11.11 -2.15 20.28
C VAL A 46 -10.93 -1.46 18.93
N GLY A 47 -11.56 -0.31 18.71
CA GLY A 47 -11.39 0.45 17.47
C GLY A 47 -9.95 0.95 17.30
N THR A 48 -9.35 1.52 18.35
CA THR A 48 -7.95 1.98 18.30
C THR A 48 -6.99 0.80 18.18
N ALA A 49 -7.18 -0.25 18.99
CA ALA A 49 -6.34 -1.44 18.92
C ALA A 49 -6.42 -2.13 17.55
N GLY A 50 -7.62 -2.25 16.98
CA GLY A 50 -7.84 -2.82 15.66
C GLY A 50 -7.15 -2.00 14.56
N LEU A 51 -7.29 -0.67 14.59
CA LEU A 51 -6.59 0.21 13.64
C LEU A 51 -5.07 0.11 13.78
N LEU A 52 -4.55 0.02 15.01
CA LEU A 52 -3.12 -0.19 15.25
C LEU A 52 -2.63 -1.54 14.73
N LEU A 53 -3.39 -2.62 14.94
CA LEU A 53 -3.06 -3.94 14.43
C LEU A 53 -3.06 -3.98 12.90
N ILE A 54 -4.06 -3.37 12.26
CA ILE A 54 -4.09 -3.23 10.80
C ILE A 54 -2.90 -2.41 10.31
N ALA A 55 -2.60 -1.29 10.96
CA ALA A 55 -1.46 -0.46 10.59
C ALA A 55 -0.13 -1.20 10.76
N LEU A 56 0.03 -1.96 11.84
CA LEU A 56 1.21 -2.77 12.11
C LEU A 56 1.33 -3.92 11.12
N TRP A 57 0.23 -4.62 10.83
CA TRP A 57 0.20 -5.65 9.80
C TRP A 57 0.59 -5.07 8.45
N GLN A 58 0.02 -3.92 8.06
CA GLN A 58 0.37 -3.27 6.81
C GLN A 58 1.84 -2.83 6.79
N ALA A 59 2.38 -2.33 7.90
CA ALA A 59 3.79 -1.97 8.04
C ALA A 59 4.72 -3.19 7.92
N VAL A 60 4.30 -4.37 8.41
CA VAL A 60 5.06 -5.62 8.30
C VAL A 60 4.91 -6.26 6.92
N THR A 61 3.74 -6.15 6.29
CA THR A 61 3.46 -6.74 4.97
C THR A 61 4.04 -5.90 3.82
N PHE A 62 4.15 -4.58 3.95
CA PHE A 62 4.89 -3.79 2.99
C PHE A 62 6.40 -4.08 3.12
N HIS A 63 6.95 -4.85 2.18
CA HIS A 63 8.37 -5.16 2.01
C HIS A 63 9.28 -3.94 1.67
N LEU A 64 8.78 -2.73 1.91
CA LEU A 64 9.48 -1.47 1.68
C LEU A 64 10.42 -1.16 2.86
N ASN A 65 11.35 -2.08 3.09
CA ASN A 65 12.45 -1.88 4.00
C ASN A 65 13.39 -0.81 3.38
N LYS A 66 13.94 0.11 4.18
CA LYS A 66 14.85 1.16 3.66
C LYS A 66 15.99 0.57 2.82
N ARG A 67 16.39 -0.68 3.11
CA ARG A 67 17.38 -1.43 2.32
C ARG A 67 16.91 -1.76 0.91
N THR A 68 15.71 -2.29 0.71
CA THR A 68 15.20 -2.66 -0.61
C THR A 68 14.99 -1.43 -1.50
N HIS A 69 14.48 -0.34 -0.93
CA HIS A 69 14.39 0.93 -1.66
C HIS A 69 15.76 1.49 -2.04
N LYS A 70 16.75 1.43 -1.14
CA LYS A 70 18.11 1.88 -1.44
C LYS A 70 18.77 1.03 -2.53
N VAL A 71 18.67 -0.30 -2.45
CA VAL A 71 19.17 -1.22 -3.48
C VAL A 71 18.52 -0.94 -4.84
N PHE A 72 17.22 -0.64 -4.86
CA PHE A 72 16.52 -0.26 -6.08
C PHE A 72 17.01 1.08 -6.66
N VAL A 73 17.19 2.10 -5.83
CA VAL A 73 17.69 3.41 -6.27
C VAL A 73 19.14 3.32 -6.76
N ASP A 74 20.01 2.61 -6.05
CA ASP A 74 21.41 2.39 -6.43
C ASP A 74 21.49 1.68 -7.81
N GLU A 75 20.59 0.73 -8.06
CA GLU A 75 20.49 0.04 -9.35
C GLU A 75 19.98 0.96 -10.47
N VAL A 76 18.96 1.78 -10.20
CA VAL A 76 18.46 2.76 -11.17
C VAL A 76 19.54 3.77 -11.53
N ASP A 77 20.32 4.23 -10.56
CA ASP A 77 21.39 5.20 -10.80
C ASP A 77 22.56 4.56 -11.57
N ARG A 78 22.86 3.28 -11.34
CA ARG A 78 23.81 2.51 -12.16
C ARG A 78 23.33 2.37 -13.61
N LEU A 79 22.05 2.04 -13.82
CA LEU A 79 21.47 1.92 -15.17
C LEU A 79 21.42 3.27 -15.90
N LYS A 80 21.18 4.38 -15.19
CA LYS A 80 21.32 5.75 -15.73
C LYS A 80 22.75 6.09 -16.12
N ALA A 81 23.74 5.58 -15.39
CA ALA A 81 25.17 5.77 -15.68
C ALA A 81 25.69 4.88 -16.84
N HIS A 82 24.81 4.34 -17.68
CA HIS A 82 25.14 3.37 -18.74
C HIS A 82 25.76 2.06 -18.24
N GLY A 83 25.52 1.69 -16.98
CA GLY A 83 25.95 0.40 -16.44
C GLY A 83 25.28 -0.77 -17.16
N SER A 84 26.04 -1.85 -17.41
CA SER A 84 25.52 -3.05 -18.06
C SER A 84 24.53 -3.78 -17.17
N LYS A 85 23.38 -4.16 -17.72
CA LYS A 85 22.38 -5.01 -17.03
C LYS A 85 22.92 -6.38 -16.61
N GLN A 86 24.02 -6.82 -17.22
CA GLN A 86 24.64 -8.12 -16.94
C GLN A 86 25.42 -8.13 -15.62
N ASP A 87 25.81 -6.96 -15.11
CA ASP A 87 26.56 -6.83 -13.87
C ASP A 87 25.66 -6.74 -12.63
N VAL A 88 24.34 -6.98 -12.78
CA VAL A 88 23.40 -6.95 -11.65
C VAL A 88 23.67 -8.09 -10.69
N THR A 89 23.72 -7.77 -9.39
CA THR A 89 23.82 -8.83 -8.37
C THR A 89 22.49 -9.60 -8.30
N PRO A 90 22.51 -10.92 -8.02
CA PRO A 90 21.30 -11.73 -7.93
C PRO A 90 20.30 -11.21 -6.89
N GLU A 91 20.78 -10.57 -5.82
CA GLU A 91 19.96 -9.93 -4.79
C GLU A 91 19.25 -8.69 -5.33
N THR A 92 19.97 -7.78 -6.00
CA THR A 92 19.38 -6.58 -6.60
C THR A 92 18.34 -6.93 -7.66
N ARG A 93 18.59 -7.97 -8.46
CA ARG A 93 17.63 -8.46 -9.46
C ARG A 93 16.30 -8.86 -8.84
N ARG A 94 16.33 -9.68 -7.78
CA ARG A 94 15.12 -10.12 -7.06
C ARG A 94 14.37 -8.95 -6.44
N VAL A 95 15.09 -7.99 -5.86
CA VAL A 95 14.49 -6.79 -5.26
C VAL A 95 13.82 -5.93 -6.32
N VAL A 96 14.43 -5.75 -7.49
CA VAL A 96 13.84 -5.00 -8.59
C VAL A 96 12.62 -5.73 -9.15
N GLU A 97 12.66 -7.04 -9.34
CA GLU A 97 11.51 -7.83 -9.80
C GLU A 97 10.35 -7.81 -8.81
N ASP A 98 10.63 -7.92 -7.51
CA ASP A 98 9.64 -7.87 -6.43
C ASP A 98 9.00 -6.48 -6.30
N LEU A 99 9.81 -5.41 -6.44
CA LEU A 99 9.32 -4.03 -6.35
C LEU A 99 8.59 -3.55 -7.61
N THR A 100 8.98 -4.04 -8.79
CA THR A 100 8.38 -3.61 -10.07
C THR A 100 7.27 -4.55 -10.54
N GLY A 101 7.26 -5.80 -10.09
CA GLY A 101 6.35 -6.84 -10.58
C GLY A 101 6.67 -7.34 -12.00
N TYR A 102 7.80 -6.93 -12.59
CA TYR A 102 8.23 -7.33 -13.93
C TYR A 102 9.59 -8.03 -13.87
N ALA A 103 9.77 -9.05 -14.72
CA ALA A 103 11.06 -9.70 -14.90
C ALA A 103 12.13 -8.67 -15.30
N TYR A 104 13.30 -8.72 -14.64
CA TYR A 104 14.36 -7.72 -14.78
C TYR A 104 14.82 -7.55 -16.24
N GLU A 105 14.73 -8.62 -17.03
CA GLU A 105 15.11 -8.63 -18.44
C GLU A 105 14.21 -7.75 -19.33
N ASN A 106 13.00 -7.45 -18.87
CA ASN A 106 12.04 -6.58 -19.55
C ASN A 106 12.09 -5.13 -19.07
N LEU A 107 12.85 -4.84 -18.02
CA LEU A 107 13.04 -3.49 -17.50
C LEU A 107 14.15 -2.77 -18.26
N TRP A 108 14.09 -1.43 -18.32
CA TRP A 108 15.13 -0.58 -18.91
C TRP A 108 15.41 -0.86 -20.41
N ASN A 109 14.37 -1.08 -21.22
CA ASN A 109 14.55 -1.28 -22.66
C ASN A 109 14.91 0.03 -23.35
N GLU A 110 15.99 0.02 -24.14
CA GLU A 110 16.32 1.12 -25.05
C GLU A 110 15.19 1.28 -26.10
N PRO A 111 14.86 2.52 -26.51
CA PRO A 111 13.70 2.79 -27.37
C PRO A 111 13.66 1.97 -28.66
N GLN A 112 14.82 1.66 -29.26
CA GLN A 112 14.93 0.82 -30.47
C GLN A 112 14.51 -0.66 -30.28
N LYS A 113 14.61 -1.21 -29.06
CA LYS A 113 14.22 -2.61 -28.77
C LYS A 113 12.75 -2.76 -28.37
N ALA A 114 12.08 -1.68 -27.98
CA ALA A 114 10.65 -1.69 -27.64
C ALA A 114 9.78 -1.79 -28.91
N GLU A 115 10.16 -1.07 -29.96
CA GLU A 115 9.43 -1.00 -31.23
C GLU A 115 9.42 -2.35 -31.99
N SER A 116 10.56 -3.04 -32.01
CA SER A 116 10.67 -4.37 -32.65
C SER A 116 9.91 -5.49 -31.93
N ARG A 117 9.65 -5.35 -30.63
CA ARG A 117 8.85 -6.33 -29.86
C ARG A 117 7.35 -6.17 -30.04
N LEU A 118 6.87 -4.94 -30.24
CA LEU A 118 5.45 -4.66 -30.52
C LEU A 118 5.04 -5.01 -31.96
N TYR A 119 6.01 -5.04 -32.88
CA TYR A 119 5.80 -5.42 -34.29
C TYR A 119 6.07 -6.91 -34.57
N ARG A 120 5.89 -7.81 -33.60
CA ARG A 120 5.93 -9.26 -33.88
C ARG A 120 4.57 -9.67 -34.42
N PRO A 121 4.37 -9.86 -35.75
CA PRO A 121 3.12 -10.40 -36.24
C PRO A 121 2.93 -11.78 -35.59
N ALA A 122 1.75 -12.00 -35.01
CA ALA A 122 1.37 -13.30 -34.49
C ALA A 122 1.61 -14.31 -35.61
N GLN A 123 2.58 -15.22 -35.40
CA GLN A 123 2.79 -16.34 -36.29
C GLN A 123 1.57 -17.25 -36.13
N VAL A 124 0.61 -17.08 -37.03
CA VAL A 124 -0.51 -17.99 -37.21
C VAL A 124 0.09 -19.26 -37.79
N ASN A 125 0.16 -20.30 -36.98
CA ASN A 125 0.42 -21.67 -37.42
C ASN A 125 -0.91 -22.42 -37.43
#